data_AF-A0A0H4PYN5-F1
#
_entry.id   AF-A0A0H4PYN5-F1
#
_cell.length_a   1.000
_cell.length_b   1.000
_cell.length_c   1.000
_cell.angle_alpha   90.00
_cell.angle_beta   90.00
_cell.angle_gamma   90.00
#
_symmetry.space_group_name_H-M   'P 1'
#
loop_
_entity.id
_entity.type
_entity.pdbx_description
1 polymer ?
#
loop_
_entity_poly.entity_id
_entity_poly.type
_entity_poly.pdbx_seq_one_letter_code
_entity_poly.pdbx_strand_id
1 'polypeptide(L)'
;MNKTEEKLKSQAAKSPTSNWKEKVAFRKENKAWLKKSTRVALRVLDALEEKGWSQSDLARELGVTRQQVSKLVKGQSDFKLSTVSQLEKVLNIQLQVILLDNEEVMTEELIQERLNEEIIDYHRKWAYTQQYLKLKNKSTNPQVVMAIDVPLEKDFPMAG
;
A
#
# COMPACT_ATOMS: atom_id res chain seq x y z
N MET A 1 -21.44 31.65 -49.53
CA MET A 1 -20.96 31.01 -48.29
C MET A 1 -21.84 31.46 -47.14
N ASN A 2 -22.33 30.54 -46.31
CA ASN A 2 -23.31 30.85 -45.26
C ASN A 2 -22.62 31.60 -44.11
N LYS A 3 -23.10 32.81 -43.77
CA LYS A 3 -22.59 33.65 -42.66
C LYS A 3 -22.40 32.91 -41.33
N THR A 4 -23.16 31.84 -41.12
CA THR A 4 -23.10 30.97 -39.94
C THR A 4 -21.78 30.19 -39.87
N GLU A 5 -21.28 29.69 -41.01
CA GLU A 5 -20.04 28.92 -41.11
C GLU A 5 -18.81 29.80 -40.85
N GLU A 6 -18.83 31.05 -41.31
CA GLU A 6 -17.79 32.05 -41.04
C GLU A 6 -17.73 32.42 -39.55
N LYS A 7 -18.89 32.60 -38.91
CA LYS A 7 -18.97 32.85 -37.46
C LYS A 7 -18.44 31.66 -36.65
N LEU A 8 -18.79 30.43 -37.03
CA LEU A 8 -18.29 29.20 -36.39
C LEU A 8 -16.77 29.07 -36.50
N LYS A 9 -16.20 29.26 -37.69
CA LYS A 9 -14.74 29.24 -37.89
C LYS A 9 -14.04 30.33 -37.09
N SER A 10 -14.62 31.52 -37.00
CA SER A 10 -14.05 32.63 -36.21
C SER A 10 -14.03 32.35 -34.70
N GLN A 11 -15.00 31.59 -34.18
CA GLN A 11 -15.03 31.20 -32.77
C GLN A 11 -14.13 30.01 -32.47
N ALA A 12 -14.05 29.04 -33.39
CA ALA A 12 -13.10 27.94 -33.27
C ALA A 12 -11.65 28.42 -33.30
N ALA A 13 -11.32 29.42 -34.13
CA ALA A 13 -10.00 30.04 -34.17
C ALA A 13 -9.65 30.86 -32.90
N LYS A 14 -10.67 31.37 -32.19
CA LYS A 14 -10.51 32.08 -30.90
C LYS A 14 -10.37 31.14 -29.71
N SER A 15 -10.70 29.86 -29.88
CA SER A 15 -10.62 28.86 -28.82
C SER A 15 -9.25 28.19 -28.87
N PRO A 16 -8.44 28.23 -27.80
CA PRO A 16 -7.13 27.59 -27.81
C PRO A 16 -7.28 26.09 -28.10
N THR A 17 -6.48 25.57 -29.04
CA THR A 17 -6.45 24.14 -29.37
C THR A 17 -6.15 23.33 -28.13
N SER A 18 -7.02 22.39 -27.79
CA SER A 18 -6.83 21.55 -26.61
C SER A 18 -5.66 20.58 -26.86
N ASN A 19 -4.56 20.72 -26.11
CA ASN A 19 -3.42 19.78 -26.10
C ASN A 19 -3.78 18.41 -25.46
N TRP A 20 -5.05 18.00 -25.50
CA TRP A 20 -5.50 16.75 -24.91
C TRP A 20 -4.81 15.54 -25.54
N LYS A 21 -4.64 15.54 -26.87
CA LYS A 21 -4.00 14.45 -27.61
C LYS A 21 -2.56 14.24 -27.14
N GLU A 22 -1.80 15.33 -27.04
CA GLU A 22 -0.41 15.31 -26.55
C GLU A 22 -0.33 14.84 -25.10
N LYS A 23 -1.21 15.33 -24.21
CA LYS A 23 -1.25 14.91 -22.81
C LYS A 23 -1.56 13.43 -22.65
N VAL A 24 -2.46 12.88 -23.48
CA VAL A 24 -2.81 11.46 -23.45
C VAL A 24 -1.64 10.60 -23.94
N ALA A 25 -0.98 10.99 -25.04
CA ALA A 25 0.20 10.30 -25.54
C ALA A 25 1.32 10.27 -24.49
N PHE A 26 1.62 11.42 -23.88
CA PHE A 26 2.60 11.55 -22.81
C PHE A 26 2.31 10.62 -21.63
N ARG A 27 1.07 10.57 -21.14
CA ARG A 27 0.67 9.68 -20.02
C ARG A 27 0.82 8.21 -20.36
N LYS A 28 0.60 7.83 -21.62
CA LYS A 28 0.71 6.45 -22.07
C LYS A 28 2.16 5.99 -22.09
N GLU A 29 3.05 6.82 -22.62
CA GLU A 29 4.50 6.56 -22.68
C GLU A 29 5.14 6.56 -21.29
N ASN A 30 4.72 7.50 -20.42
CA ASN A 30 5.33 7.76 -19.11
C ASN A 30 4.62 7.05 -17.94
N LYS A 31 3.74 6.08 -18.23
CA LYS A 31 2.83 5.47 -17.24
C LYS A 31 3.55 4.92 -16.00
N ALA A 32 4.72 4.31 -16.18
CA ALA A 32 5.44 3.62 -15.11
C ALA A 32 5.93 4.58 -14.02
N TRP A 33 6.68 5.63 -14.37
CA TRP A 33 7.16 6.59 -13.38
C TRP A 33 6.05 7.53 -12.90
N LEU A 34 5.06 7.83 -13.74
CA LEU A 34 3.89 8.62 -13.31
C LEU A 34 3.09 7.90 -12.21
N LYS A 35 2.96 6.57 -12.29
CA LYS A 35 2.34 5.75 -11.23
C LYS A 35 3.14 5.82 -9.93
N LYS A 36 4.47 5.76 -10.00
CA LYS A 36 5.35 5.90 -8.82
C LYS A 36 5.23 7.30 -8.21
N SER A 37 5.31 8.34 -9.04
CA SER A 37 5.17 9.75 -8.66
C SER A 37 3.81 10.01 -7.99
N THR A 38 2.72 9.48 -8.55
CA THR A 38 1.37 9.60 -7.97
C THR A 38 1.29 8.95 -6.58
N ARG A 39 1.94 7.79 -6.38
CA ARG A 39 1.96 7.11 -5.08
C ARG A 39 2.68 7.93 -4.01
N VAL A 40 3.83 8.51 -4.36
CA VAL A 40 4.57 9.42 -3.48
C VAL A 40 3.68 10.63 -3.14
N ALA A 41 3.01 11.21 -4.13
CA ALA A 41 2.13 12.36 -3.94
C ALA A 41 0.95 12.07 -3.00
N LEU A 42 0.33 10.89 -3.13
CA LEU A 42 -0.73 10.44 -2.22
C LEU A 42 -0.19 10.27 -0.79
N ARG A 43 0.96 9.61 -0.63
CA ARG A 43 1.56 9.44 0.71
C ARG A 43 1.91 10.76 1.38
N VAL A 44 2.37 11.74 0.61
CA VAL A 44 2.60 13.11 1.10
C VAL A 44 1.29 13.78 1.52
N LEU A 45 0.19 13.60 0.76
CA LEU A 45 -1.12 14.13 1.13
C LEU A 45 -1.62 13.53 2.45
N ASP A 46 -1.54 12.21 2.60
CA ASP A 46 -1.93 11.52 3.83
C ASP A 46 -1.14 12.05 5.02
N ALA A 47 0.18 12.21 4.87
CA ALA A 47 1.04 12.75 5.92
C ALA A 47 0.72 14.22 6.28
N LEU A 48 0.27 15.02 5.31
CA LEU A 48 -0.20 16.38 5.59
C LEU A 48 -1.51 16.36 6.37
N GLU A 49 -2.43 15.46 6.03
CA GLU A 49 -3.70 15.30 6.75
C GLU A 49 -3.48 14.83 8.19
N GLU A 50 -2.63 13.82 8.41
CA GLU A 50 -2.23 13.33 9.73
C GLU A 50 -1.62 14.44 10.61
N LYS A 51 -0.87 15.38 10.02
CA LYS A 51 -0.28 16.53 10.71
C LYS A 51 -1.19 17.76 10.79
N GLY A 52 -2.33 17.77 10.11
CA GLY A 52 -3.19 18.95 9.96
C GLY A 52 -2.52 20.12 9.22
N TRP A 53 -1.56 19.83 8.33
CA TRP A 53 -0.79 20.84 7.60
C TRP A 53 -1.42 21.19 6.26
N SER A 54 -1.39 22.48 5.91
CA SER A 54 -1.73 22.90 4.55
C SER A 54 -0.53 22.75 3.61
N GLN A 55 -0.80 22.75 2.29
CA GLN A 55 0.28 22.81 1.28
C GLN A 55 1.15 24.07 1.40
N SER A 56 0.62 25.14 2.00
CA SER A 56 1.38 26.36 2.27
C SER A 56 2.36 26.17 3.43
N ASP A 57 1.97 25.40 4.45
CA ASP A 57 2.85 25.07 5.57
C ASP A 57 3.99 24.17 5.11
N LEU A 58 3.70 23.17 4.28
CA LEU A 58 4.72 22.34 3.65
C LEU A 58 5.70 23.16 2.80
N ALA A 59 5.19 24.14 2.06
CA ALA A 59 6.03 25.03 1.25
C ALA A 59 6.97 25.87 2.12
N ARG A 60 6.47 26.41 3.24
CA ARG A 60 7.27 27.15 4.21
C ARG A 60 8.37 26.28 4.80
N GLU A 61 8.04 25.05 5.19
CA GLU A 61 8.99 24.16 5.86
C GLU A 61 10.06 23.58 4.94
N LEU A 62 9.71 23.37 3.66
CA LEU A 62 10.67 22.99 2.62
C LEU A 62 11.49 24.19 2.10
N GLY A 63 11.10 25.43 2.42
CA GLY A 63 11.70 26.63 1.84
C GLY A 63 11.47 26.77 0.33
N VAL A 64 10.37 26.21 -0.19
CA VAL A 64 10.04 26.20 -1.62
C VAL A 64 8.77 26.97 -1.92
N THR A 65 8.51 27.25 -3.19
CA THR A 65 7.28 27.95 -3.59
C THR A 65 6.06 27.03 -3.48
N ARG A 66 4.89 27.60 -3.11
CA ARG A 66 3.61 26.87 -3.08
C ARG A 66 3.27 26.22 -4.42
N GLN A 67 3.70 26.83 -5.53
CA GLN A 67 3.49 26.28 -6.87
C GLN A 67 4.29 24.99 -7.10
N GLN A 68 5.51 24.89 -6.55
CA GLN A 68 6.29 23.65 -6.57
C GLN A 68 5.59 22.57 -5.75
N VAL A 69 5.11 22.89 -4.54
CA VAL A 69 4.33 21.93 -3.73
C VAL A 69 3.08 21.46 -4.46
N SER A 70 2.35 22.35 -5.13
CA SER A 70 1.18 21.95 -5.93
C SER A 70 1.55 20.98 -7.06
N LYS A 71 2.74 21.12 -7.67
CA LYS A 71 3.23 20.17 -8.69
C LYS A 71 3.60 18.81 -8.09
N LEU A 72 4.25 18.81 -6.92
CA LEU A 72 4.61 17.60 -6.17
C LEU A 72 3.35 16.79 -5.83
N VAL A 73 2.36 17.46 -5.22
CA VAL A 73 1.09 16.85 -4.79
C VAL A 73 0.24 16.36 -5.97
N LYS A 74 0.40 16.93 -7.16
CA LYS A 74 -0.28 16.47 -8.38
C LYS A 74 0.37 15.23 -9.01
N GLY A 75 1.55 14.81 -8.56
CA GLY A 75 2.29 13.68 -9.15
C GLY A 75 2.67 13.90 -10.62
N GLN A 76 2.76 15.17 -11.05
CA GLN A 76 3.09 15.55 -12.43
C GLN A 76 4.56 15.93 -12.60
N SER A 77 5.31 15.99 -11.50
CA SER A 77 6.74 16.27 -11.50
C SER A 77 7.56 14.99 -11.38
N ASP A 78 8.70 14.99 -12.08
CA ASP A 78 9.78 14.08 -11.78
C ASP A 78 10.41 14.48 -10.43
N PHE A 79 10.39 13.56 -9.47
CA PHE A 79 10.89 13.82 -8.13
C PHE A 79 12.39 13.56 -8.12
N LYS A 80 13.18 14.61 -7.87
CA LYS A 80 14.60 14.41 -7.55
C LYS A 80 14.70 13.68 -6.22
N LEU A 81 15.63 12.73 -6.11
CA LEU A 81 15.90 12.01 -4.86
C LEU A 81 16.19 12.95 -3.69
N SER A 82 16.84 14.10 -3.96
CA SER A 82 17.06 15.14 -2.95
C SER A 82 15.76 15.70 -2.38
N THR A 83 14.75 15.93 -3.21
CA THR A 83 13.44 16.42 -2.80
C THR A 83 12.67 15.36 -2.01
N VAL A 84 12.77 14.09 -2.40
CA VAL A 84 12.17 12.98 -1.63
C VAL A 84 12.78 12.92 -0.25
N SER A 85 14.12 12.96 -0.14
CA SER A 85 14.79 12.94 1.17
C SER A 85 14.44 14.15 2.05
N GLN A 86 14.27 15.34 1.46
CA GLN A 86 13.79 16.51 2.20
C GLN A 86 12.35 16.33 2.71
N LEU A 87 11.46 15.80 1.87
CA LEU A 87 10.08 15.49 2.26
C LEU A 87 10.04 14.47 3.40
N GLU A 88 10.82 13.41 3.31
CA GLU A 88 10.92 12.38 4.37
C GLU A 88 11.37 12.99 5.70
N LYS A 89 12.35 13.91 5.69
CA LYS A 89 12.81 14.60 6.89
C LYS A 89 11.76 15.55 7.49
N VAL A 90 11.12 16.37 6.67
CA VAL A 90 10.15 17.38 7.11
C VAL A 90 8.85 16.72 7.60
N LEU A 91 8.37 15.74 6.85
CA LEU A 91 7.14 15.03 7.17
C LEU A 91 7.39 13.90 8.19
N ASN A 92 8.65 13.51 8.43
CA ASN A 92 9.02 12.38 9.28
C ASN A 92 8.31 11.08 8.84
N ILE A 93 8.33 10.82 7.54
CA ILE A 93 7.71 9.66 6.88
C ILE A 93 8.72 8.97 5.98
N GLN A 94 8.44 7.73 5.62
CA GLN A 94 9.19 7.00 4.59
C GLN A 94 8.37 6.96 3.29
N LEU A 95 8.91 7.53 2.22
CA LEU A 95 8.25 7.61 0.91
C LEU A 95 8.70 6.50 -0.02
N GLN A 96 9.95 6.06 0.11
CA GLN A 96 10.50 4.96 -0.68
C GLN A 96 11.34 4.02 0.19
N VAL A 97 11.21 2.72 -0.09
CA VAL A 97 12.04 1.66 0.48
C VAL A 97 12.72 0.97 -0.70
N ILE A 98 14.04 0.86 -0.64
CA ILE A 98 14.80 0.02 -1.56
C ILE A 98 15.08 -1.26 -0.79
N LEU A 99 14.42 -2.34 -1.18
CA LEU A 99 14.59 -3.65 -0.58
C LEU A 99 15.84 -4.30 -1.15
N LEU A 100 16.53 -5.06 -0.30
CA LEU A 100 17.53 -6.02 -0.74
C LEU A 100 16.82 -7.25 -1.35
N ASP A 101 17.53 -8.03 -2.18
CA ASP A 101 16.94 -9.16 -2.92
C ASP A 101 16.26 -10.23 -2.02
N ASN A 102 16.56 -10.22 -0.72
CA ASN A 102 16.05 -11.13 0.29
C ASN A 102 15.03 -10.50 1.25
N GLU A 103 14.60 -9.26 1.02
CA GLU A 103 13.59 -8.58 1.84
C GLU A 103 12.28 -8.42 1.06
N GLU A 104 11.21 -8.99 1.59
CA GLU A 104 9.87 -8.85 1.05
C GLU A 104 9.06 -7.82 1.85
N VAL A 105 8.24 -7.04 1.14
CA VAL A 105 7.26 -6.17 1.82
C VAL A 105 6.17 -7.07 2.38
N MET A 106 6.06 -7.13 3.69
CA MET A 106 4.89 -7.71 4.35
C MET A 106 3.67 -6.87 3.99
N THR A 107 2.83 -7.39 3.08
CA THR A 107 1.54 -6.77 2.77
C THR A 107 0.49 -7.21 3.79
N GLU A 108 -0.59 -6.45 3.89
CA GLU A 108 -1.70 -6.77 4.79
C GLU A 108 -2.33 -8.13 4.45
N GLU A 109 -2.37 -8.49 3.15
CA GLU A 109 -2.84 -9.81 2.67
C GLU A 109 -1.95 -10.95 3.17
N LEU A 110 -0.62 -10.82 3.08
CA LEU A 110 0.35 -11.79 3.61
C LEU A 110 0.23 -11.95 5.13
N ILE A 111 -0.05 -10.85 5.84
CA ILE A 111 -0.30 -10.89 7.29
C ILE A 111 -1.58 -11.66 7.60
N GLN A 112 -2.66 -11.41 6.85
CA GLN A 112 -3.94 -12.10 7.04
C GLN A 112 -3.84 -13.60 6.72
N GLU A 113 -3.15 -13.98 5.66
CA GLU A 113 -2.89 -15.39 5.34
C GLU A 113 -2.11 -16.08 6.46
N ARG A 114 -1.04 -15.45 6.95
CA ARG A 114 -0.25 -16.00 8.07
C ARG A 114 -1.08 -16.15 9.35
N LEU A 115 -1.90 -15.15 9.68
CA LEU A 115 -2.81 -15.22 10.82
C LEU A 115 -3.85 -16.33 10.64
N ASN A 116 -4.39 -16.51 9.43
CA ASN A 116 -5.33 -17.58 9.14
C ASN A 116 -4.67 -18.96 9.28
N GLU A 117 -3.43 -19.13 8.84
CA GLU A 117 -2.66 -20.37 9.05
C GLU A 117 -2.47 -20.68 10.53
N GLU A 118 -2.08 -19.70 11.34
CA GLU A 118 -1.94 -19.85 12.79
C GLU A 118 -3.27 -20.23 13.46
N ILE A 119 -4.37 -19.59 13.03
CA ILE A 119 -5.72 -19.91 13.50
C ILE A 119 -6.10 -21.35 13.12
N ILE A 120 -5.79 -21.80 11.89
CA ILE A 120 -6.07 -23.16 11.43
C ILE A 120 -5.26 -24.18 12.24
N ASP A 121 -3.98 -23.92 12.51
CA ASP A 121 -3.14 -24.81 13.31
C ASP A 121 -3.64 -24.92 14.75
N TYR A 122 -4.05 -23.80 15.36
CA TYR A 122 -4.70 -23.78 16.66
C TYR A 122 -5.97 -24.65 16.68
N HIS A 123 -6.86 -24.49 15.69
CA HIS A 123 -8.08 -25.30 15.60
C HIS A 123 -7.80 -26.79 15.36
N ARG A 124 -6.76 -27.12 14.58
CA ARG A 124 -6.32 -28.50 14.35
C ARG A 124 -5.86 -29.14 15.66
N LYS A 125 -5.00 -28.46 16.42
CA LYS A 125 -4.52 -28.89 17.74
C LYS A 125 -5.68 -29.07 18.72
N TRP A 126 -6.66 -28.17 18.71
CA TRP A 126 -7.83 -28.25 19.56
C TRP A 126 -8.77 -29.42 19.18
N ALA A 127 -8.95 -29.71 17.89
CA ALA A 127 -9.72 -30.87 17.43
C ALA A 127 -9.10 -32.19 17.89
N TYR A 128 -7.77 -32.31 17.85
CA TYR A 128 -7.05 -33.48 18.37
C TYR A 128 -7.25 -33.68 19.86
N THR A 129 -7.18 -32.61 20.66
CA THR A 129 -7.43 -32.68 22.11
C THR A 129 -8.87 -33.08 22.42
N GLN A 130 -9.86 -32.59 21.65
CA GLN A 130 -11.25 -33.04 21.78
C GLN A 130 -11.43 -34.52 21.43
N GLN A 131 -10.74 -35.01 20.39
CA GLN A 131 -10.75 -36.43 20.02
C GLN A 131 -10.12 -37.29 21.12
N TYR A 132 -8.99 -36.87 21.68
CA TYR A 132 -8.36 -37.53 22.83
C TYR A 132 -9.31 -37.61 24.03
N LEU A 133 -9.96 -36.51 24.41
CA LEU A 133 -10.91 -36.48 25.53
C LEU A 133 -12.12 -37.40 25.30
N LYS A 134 -12.65 -37.45 24.07
CA LYS A 134 -13.74 -38.37 23.71
C LYS A 134 -13.32 -39.84 23.80
N LEU A 135 -12.09 -40.17 23.42
CA LEU A 135 -11.55 -41.53 23.52
C LEU A 135 -11.27 -41.93 24.97
N LYS A 136 -10.68 -41.01 25.76
CA LYS A 136 -10.44 -41.19 27.20
C LYS A 136 -11.75 -41.44 27.97
N ASN A 137 -12.82 -40.72 27.63
CA ASN A 137 -14.12 -40.90 28.29
C ASN A 137 -14.87 -42.17 27.81
N LYS A 138 -14.51 -42.74 26.64
CA LYS A 138 -15.11 -43.97 26.10
C LYS A 138 -14.37 -45.26 26.51
N SER A 139 -13.07 -45.18 26.79
CA SER A 139 -12.25 -46.35 27.09
C SER A 139 -11.74 -46.30 28.52
N THR A 140 -12.30 -47.13 29.40
CA THR A 140 -11.83 -47.37 30.78
C THR A 140 -10.45 -48.07 30.84
N ASN A 141 -9.85 -48.35 29.67
CA ASN A 141 -8.56 -48.99 29.39
C ASN A 141 -7.33 -48.05 29.25
N PRO A 142 -6.54 -47.65 30.28
CA PRO A 142 -5.47 -46.64 30.11
C PRO A 142 -4.37 -47.03 29.11
N GLN A 143 -4.13 -48.32 28.86
CA GLN A 143 -3.07 -48.77 27.94
C GLN A 143 -3.42 -48.60 26.45
N VAL A 144 -4.72 -48.57 26.10
CA VAL A 144 -5.18 -48.42 24.71
C VAL A 144 -5.08 -46.96 24.24
N VAL A 145 -5.18 -46.01 25.17
CA VAL A 145 -5.10 -44.57 24.90
C VAL A 145 -3.65 -44.13 24.61
N MET A 146 -2.64 -44.83 25.14
CA MET A 146 -1.22 -44.54 24.89
C MET A 146 -0.67 -45.10 23.57
N ALA A 147 -1.41 -45.97 22.87
CA ALA A 147 -0.95 -46.65 21.67
C ALA A 147 -1.17 -45.87 20.36
N ILE A 148 -1.72 -44.65 20.44
CA ILE A 148 -1.79 -43.74 19.29
C ILE A 148 -0.52 -42.89 19.35
N ASP A 149 0.34 -43.07 18.35
CA ASP A 149 1.66 -42.46 18.17
C ASP A 149 1.85 -41.17 18.97
N VAL A 150 2.75 -41.23 19.95
CA VAL A 150 3.30 -40.06 20.62
C VAL A 150 3.89 -39.16 19.53
N PRO A 151 3.32 -37.98 19.24
CA PRO A 151 4.02 -37.00 18.44
C PRO A 151 5.25 -36.60 19.24
N LEU A 152 6.43 -36.70 18.61
CA LEU A 152 7.72 -36.26 19.15
C LEU A 152 7.54 -35.00 20.00
N GLU A 153 8.07 -35.03 21.24
CA GLU A 153 7.84 -34.16 22.42
C GLU A 153 7.87 -32.62 22.24
N LYS A 154 7.86 -32.07 21.02
CA LYS A 154 7.97 -30.62 20.76
C LYS A 154 6.65 -29.87 20.59
N ASP A 155 5.49 -30.53 20.63
CA ASP A 155 4.21 -29.90 20.24
C ASP A 155 3.16 -29.72 21.37
N PHE A 156 3.54 -29.84 22.64
CA PHE A 156 2.64 -29.52 23.75
C PHE A 156 2.93 -28.10 24.28
N PRO A 157 2.02 -27.12 24.12
CA PRO A 157 2.06 -25.96 24.98
C PRO A 157 1.74 -26.44 26.40
N MET A 158 2.76 -26.41 27.26
CA MET A 158 2.61 -26.54 28.71
C MET A 158 1.61 -25.47 29.15
N ALA A 159 0.36 -25.88 29.38
CA ALA A 159 -0.60 -25.07 30.10
C ALA A 159 -0.13 -24.99 31.56
N GLY A 160 0.07 -23.76 32.04
CA GLY A 160 0.33 -23.47 33.45
C GLY A 160 -0.87 -23.73 34.35
#